data_AF-A0A497KZQ6-F1
#
_entry.id   AF-A0A497KZQ6-F1
#
_cell.length_a   1.000
_cell.length_b   1.000
_cell.length_c   1.000
_cell.angle_alpha   90.00
_cell.angle_beta   90.00
_cell.angle_gamma   90.00
#
_symmetry.space_group_name_H-M   'P 1'
#
loop_
_entity.id
_entity.type
_entity.pdbx_description
1 polymer ?
#
loop_
_entity_poly.entity_id
_entity_poly.type
_entity_poly.pdbx_seq_one_letter_code
_entity_poly.pdbx_strand_id
1 'polypeptide(L)'
;MPEILEDIRVLDLTHVWFGPFCTMMLAELGAEVIKVEPPWGTIGRLGPGALFKGVSSTFYALNVNKKDISIDLKSPEGLAIFKELVKKSDVVVQNFTPGTMERLGLGYDVLKSLNPRIIYAALSGFGQTGPYSKLASYAVIAEAISGHTYATGKNHDINGPPINMAGAMGDLGPAMFAAFSIVAAIRHRDRTGVGQMIDVNQVECMVAFNTCATTAYSLFKETSWEMRKKRPRDPSRIWGIFKVKDGWIQIAGERPKAIDKLREKLGVDEVNREMVEKIVAEKTRKEAFEFLADVGMPVAPIYDAHESMTDPHLVARGTFVQVEHPAAGTYTVPNFPVRFSETPGRVTHAAPMLGQHTEEILTNLLGYTREQVEKLEKAGTIVCYRG
;
A
#
# COMPACT_ATOMS: atom_id res chain seq x y z
N MET A 1 19.23 -6.93 16.67
CA MET A 1 18.07 -6.54 17.48
C MET A 1 16.88 -7.27 16.90
N PRO A 2 15.99 -7.82 17.74
CA PRO A 2 14.81 -8.53 17.26
C PRO A 2 13.94 -7.60 16.41
N GLU A 3 13.33 -8.13 15.35
CA GLU A 3 12.37 -7.36 14.54
C GLU A 3 11.01 -7.32 15.25
N ILE A 4 10.18 -6.30 14.99
CA ILE A 4 8.98 -6.04 15.80
C ILE A 4 7.89 -7.12 15.64
N LEU A 5 7.90 -7.86 14.51
CA LEU A 5 6.98 -8.96 14.25
C LEU A 5 7.71 -10.30 13.99
N GLU A 6 8.96 -10.47 14.45
CA GLU A 6 9.76 -11.67 14.15
C GLU A 6 9.12 -12.99 14.63
N ASP A 7 8.23 -12.92 15.62
CA ASP A 7 7.49 -14.04 16.19
C ASP A 7 6.13 -14.30 15.52
N ILE A 8 5.78 -13.52 14.48
CA ILE A 8 4.48 -13.58 13.81
C ILE A 8 4.60 -14.24 12.44
N ARG A 9 3.79 -15.28 12.21
CA ARG A 9 3.62 -15.92 10.89
C ARG A 9 2.29 -15.55 10.24
N VAL A 10 2.35 -15.11 8.99
CA VAL A 10 1.18 -14.69 8.20
C VAL A 10 1.01 -15.60 6.98
N LEU A 11 -0.18 -16.16 6.81
CA LEU A 11 -0.58 -16.82 5.57
C LEU A 11 -1.26 -15.81 4.65
N ASP A 12 -0.61 -15.50 3.54
CA ASP A 12 -1.02 -14.48 2.57
C ASP A 12 -1.69 -15.14 1.35
N LEU A 13 -3.02 -15.14 1.32
CA LEU A 13 -3.85 -15.58 0.19
C LEU A 13 -4.21 -14.44 -0.77
N THR A 14 -3.49 -13.32 -0.68
CA THR A 14 -3.91 -12.09 -1.34
C THR A 14 -3.31 -11.92 -2.73
N HIS A 15 -3.94 -11.08 -3.54
CA HIS A 15 -3.51 -10.76 -4.89
C HIS A 15 -3.76 -9.29 -5.24
N VAL A 16 -3.11 -8.82 -6.31
CA VAL A 16 -3.23 -7.44 -6.84
C VAL A 16 -2.57 -6.42 -5.90
N TRP A 17 -3.28 -5.41 -5.37
CA TRP A 17 -2.67 -4.30 -4.62
C TRP A 17 -3.05 -4.29 -3.14
N PHE A 18 -4.34 -4.33 -2.81
CA PHE A 18 -4.86 -4.13 -1.45
C PHE A 18 -4.25 -5.11 -0.42
N GLY A 19 -4.45 -6.41 -0.62
CA GLY A 19 -3.91 -7.40 0.30
C GLY A 19 -2.38 -7.52 0.25
N PRO A 20 -1.74 -7.56 -0.93
CA PRO A 20 -0.29 -7.70 -1.00
C PRO A 20 0.46 -6.54 -0.35
N PHE A 21 -0.02 -5.30 -0.47
CA PHE A 21 0.56 -4.15 0.23
C PHE A 21 0.41 -4.29 1.74
N CYS A 22 -0.75 -4.73 2.24
CA CYS A 22 -0.96 -5.00 3.67
C CYS A 22 0.06 -6.02 4.21
N THR A 23 0.20 -7.17 3.55
CA THR A 23 1.11 -8.22 4.02
C THR A 23 2.59 -7.89 3.78
N MET A 24 2.92 -7.12 2.74
CA MET A 24 4.27 -6.57 2.55
C MET A 24 4.69 -5.70 3.74
N MET A 25 3.81 -4.80 4.21
CA MET A 25 4.10 -3.96 5.37
C MET A 25 4.37 -4.78 6.65
N LEU A 26 3.69 -5.93 6.81
CA LEU A 26 3.96 -6.85 7.92
C LEU A 26 5.32 -7.57 7.74
N ALA A 27 5.65 -7.97 6.52
CA ALA A 27 6.94 -8.61 6.20
C ALA A 27 8.12 -7.65 6.37
N GLU A 28 7.95 -6.37 6.02
CA GLU A 28 8.95 -5.32 6.23
C GLU A 28 9.17 -5.00 7.72
N LEU A 29 8.21 -5.36 8.57
CA LEU A 29 8.30 -5.28 10.03
C LEU A 29 8.80 -6.58 10.69
N GLY A 30 9.17 -7.58 9.88
CA GLY A 30 9.81 -8.83 10.31
C GLY A 30 8.90 -10.04 10.43
N ALA A 31 7.62 -9.93 10.08
CA ALA A 31 6.73 -11.09 10.07
C ALA A 31 7.17 -12.11 9.02
N GLU A 32 7.11 -13.42 9.35
CA GLU A 32 7.25 -14.46 8.35
C GLU A 32 5.97 -14.54 7.52
N VAL A 33 5.96 -13.84 6.39
CA VAL A 33 4.83 -13.83 5.46
C VAL A 33 5.01 -14.93 4.41
N ILE A 34 4.13 -15.93 4.46
CA ILE A 34 4.07 -17.04 3.51
C ILE A 34 2.94 -16.76 2.53
N LYS A 35 3.32 -16.35 1.31
CA LYS A 35 2.39 -16.20 0.20
C LYS A 35 1.96 -17.57 -0.30
N VAL A 36 0.65 -17.80 -0.31
CA VAL A 36 0.04 -19.04 -0.79
C VAL A 36 -0.49 -18.79 -2.20
N GLU A 37 0.17 -19.39 -3.19
CA GLU A 37 -0.19 -19.26 -4.59
C GLU A 37 -0.69 -20.60 -5.16
N PRO A 38 -1.58 -20.61 -6.17
CA PRO A 38 -1.87 -21.86 -6.88
C PRO A 38 -0.67 -22.33 -7.71
N PRO A 39 -0.63 -23.60 -8.17
CA PRO A 39 0.44 -24.15 -9.02
C PRO A 39 0.78 -23.36 -10.28
N TRP A 40 -0.16 -22.56 -10.78
CA TRP A 40 0.02 -21.70 -11.95
C TRP A 40 0.36 -20.24 -11.61
N GLY A 41 0.48 -19.89 -10.33
CA GLY A 41 0.70 -18.54 -9.84
C GLY A 41 -0.56 -17.68 -9.74
N THR A 42 -0.50 -16.64 -8.92
CA THR A 42 -1.57 -15.64 -8.78
C THR A 42 -1.64 -14.71 -9.99
N ILE A 43 -2.74 -13.95 -10.11
CA ILE A 43 -2.92 -12.97 -11.19
C ILE A 43 -1.82 -11.90 -11.23
N GLY A 44 -1.09 -11.67 -10.13
CA GLY A 44 0.08 -10.76 -10.15
C GLY A 44 1.23 -11.28 -11.04
N ARG A 45 1.29 -12.59 -11.27
CA ARG A 45 2.23 -13.27 -12.19
C ARG A 45 1.64 -13.40 -13.60
N LEU A 46 0.32 -13.57 -13.71
CA LEU A 46 -0.38 -13.85 -14.98
C LEU A 46 -1.10 -12.64 -15.60
N GLY A 47 -0.99 -11.47 -14.97
CA GLY A 47 -1.86 -10.33 -15.22
C GLY A 47 -1.67 -9.70 -16.60
N PRO A 48 -2.71 -9.04 -17.14
CA PRO A 48 -2.58 -8.26 -18.37
C PRO A 48 -1.69 -7.04 -18.11
N GLY A 49 -0.65 -6.85 -18.92
CA GLY A 49 0.26 -5.71 -18.81
C GLY A 49 1.69 -6.04 -19.25
N ALA A 50 2.58 -5.06 -19.11
CA ALA A 50 4.00 -5.28 -19.37
C ALA A 50 4.59 -6.17 -18.27
N LEU A 51 5.10 -7.34 -18.66
CA LEU A 51 5.76 -8.28 -17.78
C LEU A 51 7.26 -8.19 -17.97
N PHE A 52 8.00 -8.11 -16.87
CA PHE A 52 9.45 -8.26 -16.87
C PHE A 52 9.80 -9.66 -16.39
N LYS A 53 10.38 -10.48 -17.28
CA LYS A 53 10.68 -11.90 -17.00
C LYS A 53 9.46 -12.69 -16.52
N GLY A 54 8.30 -12.43 -17.12
CA GLY A 54 7.04 -13.13 -16.84
C GLY A 54 6.32 -12.69 -15.57
N VAL A 55 6.72 -11.59 -14.94
CA VAL A 55 6.13 -11.08 -13.69
C VAL A 55 5.88 -9.57 -13.79
N SER A 56 4.79 -9.08 -13.19
CA SER A 56 4.45 -7.65 -13.19
C SER A 56 5.32 -6.83 -12.22
N SER A 57 5.52 -5.55 -12.51
CA SER A 57 6.17 -4.61 -11.58
C SER A 57 5.45 -4.52 -10.24
N THR A 58 4.11 -4.62 -10.23
CA THR A 58 3.31 -4.71 -9.00
C THR A 58 3.70 -5.92 -8.16
N PHE A 59 3.91 -7.09 -8.77
CA PHE A 59 4.30 -8.27 -8.01
C PHE A 59 5.70 -8.10 -7.41
N TYR A 60 6.67 -7.61 -8.20
CA TYR A 60 8.03 -7.33 -7.71
C TYR A 60 8.03 -6.35 -6.54
N ALA A 61 7.23 -5.28 -6.62
CA ALA A 61 7.17 -4.26 -5.58
C ALA A 61 6.44 -4.76 -4.32
N LEU A 62 5.31 -5.46 -4.45
CA LEU A 62 4.39 -5.75 -3.34
C LEU A 62 4.61 -7.11 -2.66
N ASN A 63 5.62 -7.88 -3.07
CA ASN A 63 5.90 -9.19 -2.49
C ASN A 63 7.35 -9.35 -2.02
N VAL A 64 8.10 -8.24 -1.89
CA VAL A 64 9.38 -8.24 -1.19
C VAL A 64 9.26 -8.80 0.22
N ASN A 65 10.33 -9.40 0.73
CA ASN A 65 10.42 -10.10 2.01
C ASN A 65 9.49 -11.32 2.21
N LYS A 66 8.65 -11.69 1.23
CA LYS A 66 7.73 -12.82 1.38
C LYS A 66 8.40 -14.14 1.01
N LYS A 67 8.01 -15.21 1.70
CA LYS A 67 8.16 -16.59 1.23
C LYS A 67 7.00 -16.94 0.29
N ASP A 68 7.18 -17.96 -0.52
CA ASP A 68 6.17 -18.47 -1.46
C ASP A 68 6.02 -19.97 -1.29
N ILE A 69 4.78 -20.41 -1.09
CA ILE A 69 4.37 -21.79 -1.17
C ILE A 69 3.29 -21.93 -2.23
N SER A 70 3.49 -22.88 -3.14
CA SER A 70 2.53 -23.18 -4.18
C SER A 70 1.65 -24.36 -3.77
N ILE A 71 0.33 -24.16 -3.65
CA ILE A 71 -0.65 -25.17 -3.24
C ILE A 71 -1.94 -25.03 -4.07
N ASP A 72 -2.45 -26.13 -4.64
CA ASP A 72 -3.80 -26.18 -5.18
C ASP A 72 -4.85 -26.33 -4.07
N LEU A 73 -5.42 -25.20 -3.65
CA LEU A 73 -6.48 -25.14 -2.63
C LEU A 73 -7.83 -25.70 -3.10
N LYS A 74 -7.95 -26.18 -4.34
CA LYS A 74 -9.12 -26.94 -4.80
C LYS A 74 -8.97 -28.45 -4.57
N SER A 75 -7.74 -28.92 -4.34
CA SER A 75 -7.48 -30.32 -4.04
C SER A 75 -7.70 -30.62 -2.55
N PRO A 76 -8.22 -31.81 -2.18
CA PRO A 76 -8.34 -32.22 -0.78
C PRO A 76 -7.01 -32.17 -0.02
N GLU A 77 -5.92 -32.61 -0.65
CA GLU A 77 -4.57 -32.60 -0.09
C GLU A 77 -4.06 -31.17 0.13
N GLY A 78 -4.29 -30.25 -0.81
CA GLY A 78 -3.92 -28.85 -0.66
C GLY A 78 -4.71 -28.15 0.46
N LEU A 79 -6.00 -28.43 0.58
CA LEU A 79 -6.80 -27.95 1.72
C LEU A 79 -6.29 -28.50 3.05
N ALA A 80 -5.87 -29.77 3.10
CA ALA A 80 -5.30 -30.37 4.30
C ALA A 80 -3.97 -29.68 4.69
N ILE A 81 -3.06 -29.47 3.73
CA ILE A 81 -1.80 -28.74 3.95
C ILE A 81 -2.08 -27.34 4.51
N PHE A 82 -2.99 -26.58 3.88
CA PHE A 82 -3.30 -25.23 4.34
C PHE A 82 -3.87 -25.21 5.77
N LYS A 83 -4.73 -26.17 6.12
CA LYS A 83 -5.27 -26.30 7.49
C LYS A 83 -4.19 -26.62 8.52
N GLU A 84 -3.17 -27.42 8.17
CA GLU A 84 -2.01 -27.63 9.05
C GLU A 84 -1.15 -26.37 9.20
N LEU A 85 -0.99 -25.59 8.14
CA LEU A 85 -0.32 -24.28 8.21
C LEU A 85 -1.06 -23.32 9.14
N VAL A 86 -2.40 -23.28 9.10
CA VAL A 86 -3.22 -22.43 9.99
C VAL A 86 -2.99 -22.73 11.47
N LYS A 87 -2.78 -24.00 11.84
CA LYS A 87 -2.47 -24.40 13.23
C LYS A 87 -1.12 -23.86 13.72
N LYS A 88 -0.22 -23.50 12.80
CA LYS A 88 1.14 -23.02 13.06
C LYS A 88 1.34 -21.55 12.70
N SER A 89 0.26 -20.83 12.41
CA SER A 89 0.31 -19.43 11.97
C SER A 89 -0.55 -18.54 12.87
N ASP A 90 -0.24 -17.25 12.83
CA ASP A 90 -0.85 -16.23 13.68
C ASP A 90 -1.95 -15.46 12.96
N VAL A 91 -1.78 -15.26 11.66
CA VAL A 91 -2.65 -14.43 10.83
C VAL A 91 -2.93 -15.14 9.51
N VAL A 92 -4.17 -15.07 9.04
CA VAL A 92 -4.56 -15.37 7.65
C VAL A 92 -5.10 -14.09 7.04
N VAL A 93 -4.56 -13.68 5.90
CA VAL A 93 -5.03 -12.51 5.15
C VAL A 93 -5.53 -12.97 3.78
N GLN A 94 -6.74 -12.57 3.42
CA GLN A 94 -7.37 -12.92 2.15
C GLN A 94 -8.12 -11.73 1.57
N ASN A 95 -8.18 -11.62 0.24
CA ASN A 95 -8.94 -10.58 -0.44
C ASN A 95 -9.86 -11.10 -1.57
N PHE A 96 -10.46 -12.26 -1.36
CA PHE A 96 -11.45 -12.81 -2.27
C PHE A 96 -12.84 -12.18 -2.05
N THR A 97 -13.70 -12.26 -3.07
CA THR A 97 -15.11 -11.90 -2.93
C THR A 97 -15.75 -12.65 -1.77
N PRO A 98 -16.47 -11.97 -0.86
CA PRO A 98 -17.12 -12.59 0.30
C PRO A 98 -17.92 -13.85 -0.04
N GLY A 99 -17.76 -14.92 0.74
CA GLY A 99 -18.35 -16.24 0.46
C GLY A 99 -17.40 -17.22 -0.24
N THR A 100 -16.28 -16.74 -0.80
CA THR A 100 -15.34 -17.63 -1.52
C THR A 100 -14.57 -18.55 -0.58
N MET A 101 -14.06 -18.01 0.52
CA MET A 101 -13.32 -18.80 1.52
C MET A 101 -14.23 -19.81 2.22
N GLU A 102 -15.49 -19.46 2.45
CA GLU A 102 -16.51 -20.36 2.99
C GLU A 102 -16.75 -21.55 2.04
N ARG A 103 -16.88 -21.30 0.73
CA ARG A 103 -17.03 -22.38 -0.27
C ARG A 103 -15.80 -23.27 -0.38
N LEU A 104 -14.60 -22.72 -0.15
CA LEU A 104 -13.36 -23.51 -0.09
C LEU A 104 -13.22 -24.30 1.23
N GLY A 105 -14.10 -24.08 2.22
CA GLY A 105 -13.97 -24.69 3.53
C GLY A 105 -12.84 -24.10 4.38
N LEU A 106 -12.50 -22.82 4.12
CA LEU A 106 -11.44 -22.04 4.77
C LEU A 106 -11.98 -20.74 5.39
N GLY A 107 -13.30 -20.63 5.59
CA GLY A 107 -13.92 -19.48 6.25
C GLY A 107 -13.50 -19.33 7.71
N TYR A 108 -13.76 -18.16 8.30
CA TYR A 108 -13.26 -17.81 9.64
C TYR A 108 -13.64 -18.82 10.72
N ASP A 109 -14.89 -19.27 10.78
CA ASP A 109 -15.35 -20.22 11.81
C ASP A 109 -14.59 -21.56 11.73
N VAL A 110 -14.29 -22.02 10.52
CA VAL A 110 -13.48 -23.23 10.31
C VAL A 110 -12.06 -23.01 10.83
N LEU A 111 -11.41 -21.91 10.44
CA LEU A 111 -10.02 -21.67 10.83
C LEU A 111 -9.89 -21.40 12.34
N LYS A 112 -10.85 -20.70 12.94
CA LYS A 112 -10.93 -20.47 14.39
C LYS A 112 -11.10 -21.79 15.16
N SER A 113 -11.85 -22.75 14.62
CA SER A 113 -11.99 -24.07 15.26
C SER A 113 -10.68 -24.86 15.28
N LEU A 114 -9.81 -24.66 14.28
CA LEU A 114 -8.48 -25.28 14.20
C LEU A 114 -7.46 -24.55 15.08
N ASN A 115 -7.57 -23.22 15.15
CA ASN A 115 -6.69 -22.36 15.91
C ASN A 115 -7.48 -21.19 16.52
N PRO A 116 -7.89 -21.27 17.80
CA PRO A 116 -8.63 -20.19 18.47
C PRO A 116 -7.87 -18.87 18.61
N ARG A 117 -6.55 -18.89 18.37
CA ARG A 117 -5.66 -17.71 18.40
C ARG A 117 -5.57 -17.00 17.05
N ILE A 118 -6.14 -17.57 15.99
CA ILE A 118 -5.96 -17.05 14.62
C ILE A 118 -6.61 -15.68 14.45
N ILE A 119 -5.87 -14.77 13.83
CA ILE A 119 -6.40 -13.50 13.34
C ILE A 119 -6.76 -13.69 11.87
N TYR A 120 -8.02 -13.48 11.51
CA TYR A 120 -8.49 -13.64 10.14
C TYR A 120 -8.84 -12.29 9.53
N ALA A 121 -8.00 -11.78 8.66
CA ALA A 121 -8.21 -10.50 8.00
C ALA A 121 -8.87 -10.71 6.62
N ALA A 122 -10.13 -10.30 6.51
CA ALA A 122 -10.91 -10.33 5.30
C ALA A 122 -10.95 -8.95 4.64
N LEU A 123 -10.28 -8.83 3.49
CA LEU A 123 -10.13 -7.58 2.76
C LEU A 123 -11.05 -7.60 1.53
N SER A 124 -12.10 -6.79 1.50
CA SER A 124 -13.03 -6.78 0.36
C SER A 124 -13.37 -5.37 -0.14
N GLY A 125 -14.10 -5.25 -1.25
CA GLY A 125 -14.53 -3.94 -1.74
C GLY A 125 -15.50 -3.23 -0.81
N PHE A 126 -16.52 -3.97 -0.35
CA PHE A 126 -17.73 -3.43 0.28
C PHE A 126 -18.01 -4.00 1.68
N GLY A 127 -17.11 -4.81 2.24
CA GLY A 127 -17.29 -5.50 3.51
C GLY A 127 -17.80 -6.93 3.33
N GLN A 128 -17.82 -7.71 4.40
CA GLN A 128 -18.39 -9.06 4.38
C GLN A 128 -19.93 -9.06 4.42
N THR A 129 -20.53 -7.90 4.71
CA THR A 129 -21.98 -7.71 4.83
C THR A 129 -22.46 -6.50 4.02
N GLY A 130 -23.78 -6.29 3.95
CA GLY A 130 -24.37 -5.18 3.21
C GLY A 130 -24.73 -5.50 1.75
N PRO A 131 -25.48 -4.61 1.09
CA PRO A 131 -26.11 -4.87 -0.20
C PRO A 131 -25.11 -5.06 -1.35
N TYR A 132 -23.91 -4.50 -1.23
CA TYR A 132 -22.86 -4.58 -2.25
C TYR A 132 -21.75 -5.58 -1.91
N SER A 133 -21.88 -6.34 -0.82
CA SER A 133 -20.87 -7.31 -0.37
C SER A 133 -20.46 -8.34 -1.42
N LYS A 134 -21.33 -8.67 -2.38
CA LYS A 134 -21.03 -9.65 -3.45
C LYS A 134 -20.52 -9.01 -4.74
N LEU A 135 -20.40 -7.68 -4.81
CA LEU A 135 -19.88 -7.01 -5.99
C LEU A 135 -18.36 -7.02 -6.02
N ALA A 136 -17.79 -7.11 -7.23
CA ALA A 136 -16.36 -6.95 -7.44
C ALA A 136 -15.96 -5.47 -7.25
N SER A 137 -14.72 -5.25 -6.82
CA SER A 137 -14.16 -3.93 -6.59
C SER A 137 -12.67 -3.90 -6.92
N TYR A 138 -12.22 -2.72 -7.36
CA TYR A 138 -10.84 -2.31 -7.55
C TYR A 138 -10.70 -0.89 -6.96
N ALA A 139 -9.47 -0.37 -6.80
CA ALA A 139 -9.21 0.96 -6.25
C ALA A 139 -10.19 2.04 -6.77
N VAL A 140 -10.33 2.16 -8.09
CA VAL A 140 -11.16 3.19 -8.74
C VAL A 140 -12.65 3.09 -8.40
N ILE A 141 -13.15 1.89 -8.06
CA ILE A 141 -14.55 1.70 -7.65
C ILE A 141 -14.77 2.28 -6.25
N ALA A 142 -13.84 2.01 -5.34
CA ALA A 142 -13.88 2.56 -3.99
C ALA A 142 -13.66 4.08 -3.98
N GLU A 143 -12.77 4.59 -4.84
CA GLU A 143 -12.55 6.03 -5.04
C GLU A 143 -13.81 6.73 -5.58
N ALA A 144 -14.51 6.10 -6.52
CA ALA A 144 -15.73 6.65 -7.10
C ALA A 144 -16.86 6.73 -6.07
N ILE A 145 -17.17 5.61 -5.38
CA ILE A 145 -18.28 5.56 -4.41
C ILE A 145 -18.00 6.43 -3.18
N SER A 146 -16.74 6.50 -2.74
CA SER A 146 -16.37 7.40 -1.64
C SER A 146 -16.44 8.88 -2.03
N GLY A 147 -16.51 9.23 -3.32
CA GLY A 147 -16.58 10.62 -3.80
C GLY A 147 -15.22 11.26 -4.09
N HIS A 148 -14.11 10.52 -3.96
CA HIS A 148 -12.76 11.01 -4.25
C HIS A 148 -12.55 11.34 -5.72
N THR A 149 -13.08 10.52 -6.64
CA THR A 149 -13.00 10.76 -8.09
C THR A 149 -13.64 12.09 -8.47
N TYR A 150 -14.78 12.40 -7.85
CA TYR A 150 -15.47 13.66 -8.09
C TYR A 150 -14.73 14.85 -7.48
N ALA A 151 -14.22 14.69 -6.25
CA ALA A 151 -13.41 15.71 -5.58
C ALA A 151 -12.12 16.05 -6.35
N THR A 152 -11.48 15.04 -6.94
CA THR A 152 -10.27 15.19 -7.76
C THR A 152 -10.57 15.99 -9.02
N GLY A 153 -11.64 15.62 -9.76
CA GLY A 153 -12.08 16.35 -10.95
C GLY A 153 -12.39 17.83 -10.66
N LYS A 154 -13.14 18.09 -9.58
CA LYS A 154 -13.50 19.47 -9.17
C LYS A 154 -12.32 20.35 -8.79
N ASN A 155 -11.18 19.77 -8.39
CA ASN A 155 -9.96 20.54 -8.14
C ASN A 155 -9.25 20.97 -9.43
N HIS A 156 -9.51 20.27 -10.55
CA HIS A 156 -8.97 20.59 -11.86
C HIS A 156 -9.91 21.51 -12.65
N ASP A 157 -11.16 21.08 -12.86
CA ASP A 157 -12.21 21.86 -13.51
C ASP A 157 -13.53 21.59 -12.79
N ILE A 158 -14.11 22.66 -12.24
CA ILE A 158 -15.36 22.58 -11.49
C ILE A 158 -16.56 22.12 -12.34
N ASN A 159 -16.54 22.43 -13.64
CA ASN A 159 -17.59 22.06 -14.59
C ASN A 159 -17.17 20.86 -15.46
N GLY A 160 -15.96 20.36 -15.26
CA GLY A 160 -15.40 19.25 -16.01
C GLY A 160 -15.89 17.88 -15.51
N PRO A 161 -15.54 16.82 -16.24
CA PRO A 161 -15.85 15.46 -15.81
C PRO A 161 -15.06 15.08 -14.55
N PRO A 162 -15.50 14.04 -13.81
CA PRO A 162 -14.72 13.45 -12.72
C PRO A 162 -13.37 12.92 -13.24
N ILE A 163 -12.35 12.96 -12.39
CA ILE A 163 -10.99 12.50 -12.73
C ILE A 163 -10.58 11.46 -11.68
N ASN A 164 -10.08 10.30 -12.11
CA ASN A 164 -9.57 9.29 -11.20
C ASN A 164 -8.39 9.82 -10.38
N MET A 165 -8.21 9.29 -9.17
CA MET A 165 -7.01 9.60 -8.40
C MET A 165 -5.77 9.07 -9.12
N ALA A 166 -4.61 9.68 -8.84
CA ALA A 166 -3.34 9.11 -9.26
C ALA A 166 -3.02 7.87 -8.40
N GLY A 167 -2.46 6.84 -9.04
CA GLY A 167 -2.11 5.58 -8.37
C GLY A 167 -3.33 4.74 -7.97
N ALA A 168 -3.14 3.85 -7.00
CA ALA A 168 -4.15 2.91 -6.51
C ALA A 168 -4.55 3.23 -5.06
N MET A 169 -4.89 4.49 -4.77
CA MET A 169 -5.18 4.91 -3.39
C MET A 169 -6.37 4.17 -2.78
N GLY A 170 -7.36 3.80 -3.59
CA GLY A 170 -8.47 2.93 -3.19
C GLY A 170 -8.05 1.50 -2.78
N ASP A 171 -6.82 1.08 -3.05
CA ASP A 171 -6.24 -0.17 -2.53
C ASP A 171 -5.24 0.10 -1.39
N LEU A 172 -4.32 1.05 -1.59
CA LEU A 172 -3.22 1.34 -0.66
C LEU A 172 -3.69 1.95 0.66
N GLY A 173 -4.66 2.86 0.62
CA GLY A 173 -5.23 3.47 1.81
C GLY A 173 -5.91 2.44 2.72
N PRO A 174 -6.85 1.64 2.21
CA PRO A 174 -7.45 0.53 2.94
C PRO A 174 -6.44 -0.52 3.43
N ALA A 175 -5.38 -0.79 2.66
CA ALA A 175 -4.31 -1.70 3.07
C ALA A 175 -3.63 -1.27 4.37
N MET A 176 -3.44 0.04 4.56
CA MET A 176 -2.90 0.59 5.81
C MET A 176 -3.83 0.36 7.01
N PHE A 177 -5.14 0.50 6.82
CA PHE A 177 -6.13 0.16 7.86
C PHE A 177 -6.07 -1.34 8.20
N ALA A 178 -5.90 -2.21 7.21
CA ALA A 178 -5.77 -3.64 7.42
C ALA A 178 -4.50 -3.99 8.22
N ALA A 179 -3.33 -3.49 7.81
CA ALA A 179 -2.08 -3.74 8.52
C ALA A 179 -2.13 -3.22 9.97
N PHE A 180 -2.64 -2.00 10.18
CA PHE A 180 -2.84 -1.43 11.51
C PHE A 180 -3.77 -2.30 12.37
N SER A 181 -4.89 -2.75 11.79
CA SER A 181 -5.88 -3.57 12.52
C SER A 181 -5.33 -4.96 12.87
N ILE A 182 -4.48 -5.54 12.02
CA ILE A 182 -3.80 -6.81 12.31
C ILE A 182 -2.87 -6.64 13.52
N VAL A 183 -2.04 -5.58 13.55
CA VAL A 183 -1.18 -5.29 14.71
C VAL A 183 -2.02 -5.04 15.98
N ALA A 184 -3.14 -4.33 15.87
CA ALA A 184 -4.07 -4.14 16.99
C ALA A 184 -4.70 -5.47 17.47
N ALA A 185 -5.03 -6.38 16.53
CA ALA A 185 -5.57 -7.70 16.86
C ALA A 185 -4.53 -8.62 17.49
N ILE A 186 -3.26 -8.53 17.10
CA ILE A 186 -2.13 -9.20 17.77
C ILE A 186 -2.08 -8.72 19.22
N ARG A 187 -2.11 -7.40 19.44
CA ARG A 187 -2.12 -6.82 20.79
C ARG A 187 -3.32 -7.27 21.63
N HIS A 188 -4.49 -7.46 21.03
CA HIS A 188 -5.65 -8.06 21.69
C HIS A 188 -5.37 -9.50 22.08
N ARG A 189 -4.94 -10.34 21.13
CA ARG A 189 -4.65 -11.76 21.32
C ARG A 189 -3.58 -12.01 22.37
N ASP A 190 -2.56 -11.16 22.46
CA ASP A 190 -1.50 -11.29 23.47
C ASP A 190 -2.04 -11.05 24.89
N ARG A 191 -3.12 -10.27 25.03
CA ARG A 191 -3.77 -10.01 26.31
C ARG A 191 -4.83 -11.05 26.65
N THR A 192 -5.56 -11.55 25.67
CA THR A 192 -6.76 -12.38 25.89
C THR A 192 -6.52 -13.86 25.61
N GLY A 193 -5.45 -14.18 24.90
CA GLY A 193 -5.19 -15.53 24.44
C GLY A 193 -6.00 -15.93 23.19
N VAL A 194 -6.88 -15.08 22.65
CA VAL A 194 -7.78 -15.42 21.53
C VAL A 194 -7.64 -14.47 20.36
N GLY A 195 -7.77 -15.00 19.15
CA GLY A 195 -7.77 -14.23 17.91
C GLY A 195 -9.14 -13.66 17.57
N GLN A 196 -9.25 -12.98 16.43
CA GLN A 196 -10.50 -12.42 15.95
C GLN A 196 -10.51 -12.27 14.43
N MET A 197 -11.71 -12.09 13.87
CA MET A 197 -11.88 -11.68 12.48
C MET A 197 -11.82 -10.17 12.37
N ILE A 198 -11.15 -9.69 11.33
CA ILE A 198 -11.09 -8.29 10.93
C ILE A 198 -11.75 -8.18 9.55
N ASP A 199 -12.83 -7.41 9.45
CA ASP A 199 -13.47 -7.05 8.18
C ASP A 199 -13.01 -5.64 7.78
N VAL A 200 -12.17 -5.55 6.75
CA VAL A 200 -11.68 -4.27 6.23
C VAL A 200 -12.12 -4.13 4.79
N ASN A 201 -12.80 -3.04 4.49
CA ASN A 201 -13.28 -2.79 3.14
C ASN A 201 -12.78 -1.49 2.53
N GLN A 202 -12.64 -1.50 1.20
CA GLN A 202 -12.09 -0.38 0.47
C GLN A 202 -12.96 0.87 0.60
N VAL A 203 -14.28 0.72 0.46
CA VAL A 203 -15.21 1.86 0.41
C VAL A 203 -15.23 2.63 1.72
N GLU A 204 -15.44 1.97 2.86
CA GLU A 204 -15.52 2.65 4.16
C GLU A 204 -14.18 3.26 4.56
N CYS A 205 -13.07 2.58 4.26
CA CYS A 205 -11.73 3.14 4.47
C CYS A 205 -11.51 4.40 3.62
N MET A 206 -11.94 4.40 2.36
CA MET A 206 -11.87 5.58 1.51
C MET A 206 -12.82 6.68 1.99
N VAL A 207 -14.03 6.36 2.44
CA VAL A 207 -14.92 7.36 3.08
C VAL A 207 -14.26 7.96 4.32
N ALA A 208 -13.53 7.18 5.12
CA ALA A 208 -12.79 7.70 6.26
C ALA A 208 -11.71 8.71 5.84
N PHE A 209 -11.07 8.57 4.67
CA PHE A 209 -10.13 9.58 4.16
C PHE A 209 -10.78 10.90 3.72
N ASN A 210 -12.10 10.93 3.51
CA ASN A 210 -12.85 12.18 3.32
C ASN A 210 -13.09 12.96 4.63
N THR A 211 -12.30 12.72 5.68
CA THR A 211 -12.41 13.25 7.06
C THR A 211 -13.12 14.60 7.20
N CYS A 212 -12.69 15.61 6.43
CA CYS A 212 -13.27 16.96 6.49
C CYS A 212 -14.49 17.16 5.59
N ALA A 213 -14.57 16.51 4.42
CA ALA A 213 -15.60 16.81 3.42
C ALA A 213 -17.00 16.38 3.88
N THR A 214 -17.14 15.15 4.37
CA THR A 214 -18.43 14.60 4.85
C THR A 214 -18.88 15.30 6.13
N THR A 215 -17.97 15.51 7.08
CA THR A 215 -18.24 16.25 8.31
C THR A 215 -18.61 17.70 8.04
N ALA A 216 -17.87 18.40 7.17
CA ALA A 216 -18.17 19.79 6.85
C ALA A 216 -19.53 19.91 6.13
N TYR A 217 -19.86 19.01 5.21
CA TYR A 217 -21.20 19.00 4.63
C TYR A 217 -22.28 18.73 5.69
N SER A 218 -22.04 17.82 6.64
CA SER A 218 -22.98 17.55 7.73
C SER A 218 -23.25 18.79 8.58
N LEU A 219 -22.21 19.56 8.91
CA LEU A 219 -22.29 20.77 9.75
C LEU A 219 -22.85 21.99 9.02
N PHE A 220 -22.33 22.28 7.82
CA PHE A 220 -22.63 23.52 7.10
C PHE A 220 -23.73 23.38 6.05
N LYS A 221 -24.09 22.15 5.66
CA LYS A 221 -24.96 21.84 4.51
C LYS A 221 -24.48 22.48 3.20
N GLU A 222 -23.18 22.69 3.11
CA GLU A 222 -22.48 23.25 1.96
C GLU A 222 -21.41 22.26 1.51
N THR A 223 -21.32 22.03 0.20
CA THR A 223 -20.22 21.29 -0.41
C THR A 223 -18.90 22.05 -0.21
N SER A 224 -17.77 21.32 -0.28
CA SER A 224 -16.43 21.92 -0.24
C SER A 224 -16.23 23.06 -1.23
N TRP A 225 -16.90 22.99 -2.39
CA TRP A 225 -16.82 24.04 -3.40
C TRP A 225 -17.68 25.26 -3.06
N GLU A 226 -18.92 25.07 -2.60
CA GLU A 226 -19.78 26.20 -2.18
C GLU A 226 -19.11 26.99 -1.05
N MET A 227 -18.51 26.29 -0.09
CA MET A 227 -17.72 26.92 0.97
C MET A 227 -16.56 27.75 0.40
N ARG A 228 -15.80 27.21 -0.57
CA ARG A 228 -14.70 27.94 -1.22
C ARG A 228 -15.18 29.14 -2.03
N LYS A 229 -16.36 29.07 -2.66
CA LYS A 229 -16.95 30.18 -3.40
C LYS A 229 -17.39 31.31 -2.47
N LYS A 230 -18.04 30.97 -1.34
CA LYS A 230 -18.48 31.95 -0.33
C LYS A 230 -17.31 32.55 0.45
N ARG A 231 -16.23 31.78 0.61
CA ARG A 231 -15.04 32.12 1.40
C ARG A 231 -13.79 31.89 0.53
N PRO A 232 -13.58 32.69 -0.53
CA PRO A 232 -12.44 32.51 -1.40
C PRO A 232 -11.14 32.70 -0.62
N ARG A 233 -10.12 31.93 -0.96
CA ARG A 233 -8.77 32.20 -0.46
C ARG A 233 -8.27 33.50 -1.07
N ASP A 234 -7.48 34.25 -0.31
CA ASP A 234 -6.81 35.45 -0.80
C ASP A 234 -5.96 35.11 -2.04
N PRO A 235 -6.23 35.72 -3.21
CA PRO A 235 -5.51 35.43 -4.44
C PRO A 235 -4.07 35.97 -4.44
N SER A 236 -3.75 36.92 -3.55
CA SER A 236 -2.38 37.47 -3.41
C SER A 236 -1.43 36.50 -2.72
N ARG A 237 -1.99 35.50 -2.02
CA ARG A 237 -1.26 34.52 -1.24
C ARG A 237 -0.28 33.73 -2.11
N ILE A 238 0.96 33.63 -1.65
CA ILE A 238 2.05 32.91 -2.32
C ILE A 238 1.89 31.41 -2.01
N TRP A 239 0.90 30.80 -2.67
CA TRP A 239 0.49 29.42 -2.49
C TRP A 239 0.11 28.81 -3.84
N GLY A 240 0.48 27.53 -4.04
CA GLY A 240 0.03 26.74 -5.18
C GLY A 240 1.18 26.22 -6.04
N ILE A 241 0.84 25.88 -7.27
CA ILE A 241 1.79 25.34 -8.26
C ILE A 241 2.27 26.49 -9.15
N PHE A 242 3.58 26.57 -9.34
CA PHE A 242 4.24 27.61 -10.15
C PHE A 242 5.11 26.95 -11.22
N LYS A 243 5.06 27.51 -12.42
CA LYS A 243 5.89 27.07 -13.55
C LYS A 243 7.31 27.57 -13.36
N VAL A 244 8.28 26.73 -13.68
CA VAL A 244 9.72 27.04 -13.70
C VAL A 244 10.32 26.57 -15.03
N LYS A 245 11.60 26.86 -15.30
CA LYS A 245 12.26 26.58 -16.59
C LYS A 245 12.16 25.11 -17.03
N ASP A 246 12.28 24.18 -16.10
CA ASP A 246 12.38 22.74 -16.33
C ASP A 246 11.25 21.93 -15.64
N GLY A 247 10.10 22.57 -15.35
CA GLY A 247 8.94 21.89 -14.79
C GLY A 247 8.10 22.76 -13.86
N TRP A 248 7.82 22.24 -12.67
CA TRP A 248 6.93 22.87 -11.70
C TRP A 248 7.46 22.77 -10.28
N ILE A 249 7.05 23.71 -9.43
CA ILE A 249 7.26 23.67 -7.98
C ILE A 249 5.92 23.85 -7.25
N GLN A 250 5.80 23.28 -6.07
CA GLN A 250 4.71 23.51 -5.13
C GLN A 250 5.19 24.45 -4.03
N ILE A 251 4.44 25.53 -3.78
CA ILE A 251 4.62 26.40 -2.62
C ILE A 251 3.42 26.23 -1.70
N ALA A 252 3.70 26.11 -0.40
CA ALA A 252 2.69 25.99 0.63
C ALA A 252 3.09 26.77 1.88
N GLY A 253 2.11 26.97 2.75
CA GLY A 253 2.27 27.47 4.10
C GLY A 253 2.93 28.83 4.17
N GLU A 254 2.38 29.84 3.50
CA GLU A 254 2.87 31.22 3.63
C GLU A 254 2.99 31.63 5.11
N ARG A 255 4.19 32.05 5.51
CA ARG A 255 4.51 32.50 6.87
C ARG A 255 4.93 33.97 6.82
N PRO A 256 4.43 34.84 7.72
CA PRO A 256 4.83 36.25 7.74
C PRO A 256 6.35 36.47 7.74
N LYS A 257 7.09 35.72 8.58
CA LYS A 257 8.56 35.81 8.61
C LYS A 257 9.25 35.44 7.30
N ALA A 258 8.69 34.51 6.52
CA ALA A 258 9.26 34.14 5.24
C ALA A 258 8.97 35.22 4.18
N ILE A 259 7.81 35.86 4.26
CA ILE A 259 7.46 37.02 3.42
C ILE A 259 8.37 38.21 3.71
N ASP A 260 8.63 38.53 4.97
CA ASP A 260 9.51 39.65 5.34
C ASP A 260 10.95 39.42 4.86
N LYS A 261 11.48 38.20 5.02
CA LYS A 261 12.79 37.84 4.46
C LYS A 261 12.83 37.89 2.94
N LEU A 262 11.74 37.51 2.28
CA LEU A 262 11.65 37.59 0.83
C LEU A 262 11.62 39.04 0.35
N ARG A 263 10.91 39.94 1.04
CA ARG A 263 10.94 41.39 0.80
C ARG A 263 12.34 41.96 0.93
N GLU A 264 13.02 41.65 2.03
CA GLU A 264 14.40 42.07 2.28
C GLU A 264 15.34 41.56 1.17
N LYS A 265 15.26 40.27 0.83
CA LYS A 265 16.09 39.63 -0.21
C LYS A 265 15.87 40.21 -1.60
N LEU A 266 14.65 40.67 -1.89
CA LEU A 266 14.28 41.29 -3.17
C LEU A 266 14.47 42.81 -3.17
N GLY A 267 14.67 43.44 -2.02
CA GLY A 267 14.75 44.90 -1.89
C GLY A 267 13.44 45.61 -2.23
N VAL A 268 12.30 45.01 -1.86
CA VAL A 268 10.95 45.53 -2.15
C VAL A 268 10.11 45.62 -0.90
N ASP A 269 9.21 46.61 -0.82
CA ASP A 269 8.30 46.78 0.31
C ASP A 269 7.16 45.74 0.30
N GLU A 270 6.75 45.31 -0.89
CA GLU A 270 5.66 44.36 -1.09
C GLU A 270 6.06 43.21 -2.02
N VAL A 271 5.66 42.00 -1.66
CA VAL A 271 5.79 40.80 -2.49
C VAL A 271 4.43 40.13 -2.60
N ASN A 272 4.07 39.68 -3.79
CA ASN A 272 2.82 39.01 -4.07
C ASN A 272 3.06 37.78 -4.96
N ARG A 273 2.00 37.00 -5.16
CA ARG A 273 2.02 35.79 -6.00
C ARG A 273 2.58 36.03 -7.41
N GLU A 274 2.15 37.10 -8.09
CA GLU A 274 2.56 37.38 -9.47
C GLU A 274 4.05 37.71 -9.58
N MET A 275 4.58 38.48 -8.62
CA MET A 275 6.01 38.78 -8.55
C MET A 275 6.84 37.52 -8.35
N VAL A 276 6.42 36.64 -7.41
CA VAL A 276 7.11 35.36 -7.21
C VAL A 276 7.02 34.48 -8.45
N GLU A 277 5.86 34.43 -9.11
CA GLU A 277 5.66 33.68 -10.36
C GLU A 277 6.66 34.12 -11.45
N LYS A 278 6.85 35.43 -11.64
CA LYS A 278 7.85 35.99 -12.57
C LYS A 278 9.28 35.61 -12.19
N ILE A 279 9.62 35.66 -10.90
CA ILE A 279 10.97 35.35 -10.40
C ILE A 279 11.30 33.86 -10.59
N VAL A 280 10.37 32.96 -10.27
CA VAL A 280 10.62 31.51 -10.34
C VAL A 280 10.51 30.97 -11.76
N ALA A 281 9.76 31.62 -12.65
CA ALA A 281 9.69 31.25 -14.06
C ALA A 281 11.07 31.23 -14.74
N GLU A 282 12.00 32.08 -14.28
CA GLU A 282 13.37 32.16 -14.79
C GLU A 282 14.37 31.24 -14.08
N LYS A 283 13.91 30.39 -13.16
CA LYS A 283 14.74 29.46 -12.39
C LYS A 283 14.45 28.02 -12.81
N THR A 284 15.40 27.14 -12.60
CA THR A 284 15.14 25.69 -12.58
C THR A 284 14.41 25.30 -11.28
N ARG A 285 13.85 24.08 -11.22
CA ARG A 285 13.25 23.50 -10.01
C ARG A 285 14.18 23.59 -8.81
N LYS A 286 15.47 23.25 -9.01
CA LYS A 286 16.51 23.31 -7.98
C LYS A 286 16.76 24.75 -7.51
N GLU A 287 17.02 25.67 -8.43
CA GLU A 287 17.29 27.07 -8.09
C GLU A 287 16.09 27.74 -7.40
N ALA A 288 14.86 27.43 -7.83
CA ALA A 288 13.66 27.96 -7.20
C ALA A 288 13.43 27.38 -5.80
N PHE A 289 13.67 26.08 -5.61
CA PHE A 289 13.67 25.44 -4.30
C PHE A 289 14.69 26.09 -3.37
N GLU A 290 15.96 26.21 -3.78
CA GLU A 290 17.03 26.83 -2.97
C GLU A 290 16.70 28.29 -2.63
N PHE A 291 16.22 29.07 -3.62
CA PHE A 291 15.88 30.47 -3.43
C PHE A 291 14.79 30.70 -2.37
N LEU A 292 13.71 29.91 -2.43
CA LEU A 292 12.54 30.03 -1.55
C LEU A 292 12.75 29.33 -0.19
N ALA A 293 13.44 28.19 -0.17
CA ALA A 293 13.75 27.48 1.08
C ALA A 293 14.69 28.31 1.98
N ASP A 294 15.62 29.05 1.38
CA ASP A 294 16.55 29.94 2.10
C ASP A 294 15.83 31.04 2.92
N VAL A 295 14.70 31.56 2.41
CA VAL A 295 13.86 32.51 3.15
C VAL A 295 12.88 31.81 4.12
N GLY A 296 12.93 30.48 4.22
CA GLY A 296 12.08 29.68 5.10
C GLY A 296 10.68 29.40 4.56
N MET A 297 10.48 29.55 3.25
CA MET A 297 9.21 29.20 2.60
C MET A 297 9.12 27.68 2.41
N PRO A 298 8.00 27.02 2.76
CA PRO A 298 7.76 25.63 2.38
C PRO A 298 7.59 25.52 0.86
N VAL A 299 8.59 24.94 0.21
CA VAL A 299 8.66 24.74 -1.24
C VAL A 299 9.13 23.32 -1.54
N ALA A 300 8.63 22.73 -2.61
CA ALA A 300 9.13 21.46 -3.14
C ALA A 300 9.12 21.47 -4.67
N PRO A 301 10.13 20.88 -5.33
CA PRO A 301 10.03 20.53 -6.74
C PRO A 301 8.89 19.50 -6.94
N ILE A 302 8.19 19.61 -8.07
CA ILE A 302 7.21 18.60 -8.47
C ILE A 302 7.91 17.63 -9.43
N TYR A 303 7.82 16.35 -9.11
CA TYR A 303 8.45 15.25 -9.81
C TYR A 303 7.42 14.31 -10.42
N ASP A 304 7.78 13.71 -11.55
CA ASP A 304 7.25 12.38 -11.89
C ASP A 304 7.89 11.32 -10.97
N ALA A 305 7.22 10.18 -10.76
CA ALA A 305 7.58 9.21 -9.73
C ALA A 305 9.04 8.73 -9.85
N HIS A 306 9.53 8.50 -11.07
CA HIS A 306 10.89 8.02 -11.31
C HIS A 306 11.98 9.07 -11.01
N GLU A 307 11.69 10.37 -11.18
CA GLU A 307 12.65 11.44 -10.89
C GLU A 307 12.98 11.49 -9.39
N SER A 308 12.01 11.16 -8.54
CA SER A 308 12.17 11.13 -7.07
C SER A 308 13.25 10.15 -6.60
N MET A 309 13.58 9.13 -7.39
CA MET A 309 14.63 8.16 -7.08
C MET A 309 16.03 8.79 -6.98
N THR A 310 16.20 9.97 -7.56
CA THR A 310 17.48 10.70 -7.60
C THR A 310 17.48 11.96 -6.74
N ASP A 311 16.38 12.25 -6.04
CA ASP A 311 16.29 13.42 -5.16
C ASP A 311 17.31 13.31 -4.01
N PRO A 312 18.14 14.35 -3.75
CA PRO A 312 19.20 14.29 -2.73
C PRO A 312 18.67 13.97 -1.32
N HIS A 313 17.47 14.45 -0.97
CA HIS A 313 16.88 14.17 0.33
C HIS A 313 16.41 12.72 0.43
N LEU A 314 15.73 12.20 -0.59
CA LEU A 314 15.27 10.80 -0.62
C LEU A 314 16.43 9.81 -0.67
N VAL A 315 17.50 10.12 -1.42
CA VAL A 315 18.75 9.34 -1.44
C VAL A 315 19.42 9.35 -0.07
N ALA A 316 19.62 10.52 0.53
CA ALA A 316 20.22 10.63 1.88
C ALA A 316 19.39 9.92 2.95
N ARG A 317 18.07 9.77 2.71
CA ARG A 317 17.15 9.04 3.58
C ARG A 317 17.04 7.55 3.26
N GLY A 318 17.77 7.02 2.29
CA GLY A 318 17.69 5.59 1.93
C GLY A 318 16.25 5.15 1.62
N THR A 319 15.47 6.06 1.01
CA THR A 319 14.06 5.83 0.66
C THR A 319 13.91 4.70 -0.36
N PHE A 320 14.94 4.46 -1.15
CA PHE A 320 14.98 3.39 -2.14
C PHE A 320 16.14 2.45 -1.83
N VAL A 321 15.91 1.15 -2.00
CA VAL A 321 16.92 0.11 -1.80
C VAL A 321 16.94 -0.85 -2.98
N GLN A 322 18.11 -1.45 -3.21
CA GLN A 322 18.28 -2.47 -4.22
C GLN A 322 18.05 -3.86 -3.64
N VAL A 323 17.37 -4.70 -4.40
CA VAL A 323 17.16 -6.12 -4.09
C VAL A 323 17.63 -6.97 -5.27
N GLU A 324 18.17 -8.15 -4.98
CA GLU A 324 18.59 -9.13 -5.99
C GLU A 324 17.53 -10.21 -6.14
N HIS A 325 17.14 -10.50 -7.38
CA HIS A 325 16.11 -11.48 -7.70
C HIS A 325 16.60 -12.51 -8.72
N PRO A 326 16.34 -13.82 -8.51
CA PRO A 326 16.86 -14.89 -9.35
C PRO A 326 16.61 -14.70 -10.86
N ALA A 327 15.40 -14.32 -11.25
CA ALA A 327 15.07 -14.10 -12.66
C ALA A 327 15.30 -12.66 -13.19
N ALA A 328 15.15 -11.64 -12.33
CA ALA A 328 15.08 -10.24 -12.75
C ALA A 328 16.42 -9.50 -12.60
N GLY A 329 17.40 -10.11 -11.92
CA GLY A 329 18.62 -9.43 -11.50
C GLY A 329 18.33 -8.40 -10.41
N THR A 330 19.19 -7.39 -10.33
CA THR A 330 19.04 -6.30 -9.34
C THR A 330 18.01 -5.28 -9.80
N TYR A 331 17.07 -4.94 -8.92
CA TYR A 331 16.13 -3.82 -9.14
C TYR A 331 15.92 -3.01 -7.86
N THR A 332 15.33 -1.83 -8.01
CA THR A 332 15.11 -0.88 -6.92
C THR A 332 13.65 -0.85 -6.50
N VAL A 333 13.42 -0.81 -5.19
CA VAL A 333 12.09 -0.68 -4.58
C VAL A 333 12.09 0.42 -3.51
N PRO A 334 10.93 1.01 -3.19
CA PRO A 334 10.79 1.81 -1.97
C PRO A 334 11.14 0.95 -0.75
N ASN A 335 11.86 1.54 0.20
CA ASN A 335 12.12 0.96 1.50
C ASN A 335 10.99 1.29 2.47
N PHE A 336 10.95 0.62 3.62
CA PHE A 336 9.96 0.90 4.66
C PHE A 336 10.03 2.39 5.10
N PRO A 337 8.94 3.17 4.98
CA PRO A 337 9.02 4.63 5.04
C PRO A 337 9.13 5.21 6.46
N VAL A 338 8.91 4.39 7.49
CA VAL A 338 8.89 4.83 8.90
C VAL A 338 10.16 4.38 9.62
N ARG A 339 10.79 5.30 10.35
CA ARG A 339 12.02 5.03 11.11
C ARG A 339 11.72 4.81 12.58
N PHE A 340 11.69 3.55 12.99
CA PHE A 340 11.76 3.20 14.41
C PHE A 340 13.21 3.32 14.91
N SER A 341 13.40 3.84 16.12
CA SER A 341 14.72 4.04 16.71
C SER A 341 15.42 2.73 17.07
N GLU A 342 14.64 1.68 17.39
CA GLU A 342 15.16 0.39 17.89
C GLU A 342 14.85 -0.79 16.96
N THR A 343 13.67 -0.78 16.32
CA THR A 343 13.16 -1.89 15.49
C THR A 343 12.84 -1.43 14.06
N PRO A 344 13.83 -0.96 13.30
CA PRO A 344 13.60 -0.41 11.96
C PRO A 344 13.01 -1.47 11.02
N GLY A 345 11.93 -1.12 10.32
CA GLY A 345 11.45 -1.93 9.21
C GLY A 345 12.41 -1.86 8.01
N ARG A 346 12.50 -2.94 7.24
CA ARG A 346 13.50 -3.10 6.18
C ARG A 346 12.96 -3.95 5.04
N VAL A 347 13.38 -3.62 3.82
CA VAL A 347 13.36 -4.58 2.71
C VAL A 347 14.70 -5.31 2.69
N THR A 348 14.66 -6.63 2.81
CA THR A 348 15.84 -7.51 2.90
C THR A 348 15.95 -8.47 1.72
N HIS A 349 14.83 -8.85 1.12
CA HIS A 349 14.79 -9.81 0.01
C HIS A 349 13.82 -9.37 -1.08
N ALA A 350 14.15 -9.70 -2.33
CA ALA A 350 13.24 -9.51 -3.45
C ALA A 350 11.98 -10.37 -3.32
N ALA A 351 10.97 -10.09 -4.15
CA ALA A 351 9.82 -10.97 -4.28
C ALA A 351 10.21 -12.41 -4.64
N PRO A 352 9.48 -13.43 -4.15
CA PRO A 352 9.86 -14.83 -4.35
C PRO A 352 9.49 -15.36 -5.75
N MET A 353 10.25 -16.35 -6.23
CA MET A 353 9.85 -17.22 -7.33
C MET A 353 8.63 -18.06 -6.93
N LEU A 354 7.83 -18.48 -7.92
CA LEU A 354 6.70 -19.38 -7.65
C LEU A 354 7.20 -20.71 -7.09
N GLY A 355 6.68 -21.10 -5.94
CA GLY A 355 7.08 -22.30 -5.22
C GLY A 355 8.49 -22.27 -4.65
N GLN A 356 9.10 -21.08 -4.49
CA GLN A 356 10.49 -20.95 -4.03
C GLN A 356 10.76 -21.62 -2.69
N HIS A 357 9.77 -21.58 -1.79
CA HIS A 357 9.93 -22.06 -0.42
C HIS A 357 9.01 -23.24 -0.13
N THR A 358 8.37 -23.83 -1.14
CA THR A 358 7.42 -24.94 -0.95
C THR A 358 8.03 -26.12 -0.22
N GLU A 359 9.17 -26.64 -0.69
CA GLU A 359 9.83 -27.79 -0.06
C GLU A 359 10.30 -27.45 1.35
N GLU A 360 10.92 -26.29 1.55
CA GLU A 360 11.37 -25.80 2.87
C GLU A 360 10.21 -25.75 3.87
N ILE A 361 9.09 -25.16 3.49
CA ILE A 361 7.93 -25.01 4.37
C ILE A 361 7.30 -26.37 4.69
N LEU A 362 7.09 -27.23 3.69
CA LEU A 362 6.49 -28.55 3.91
C LEU A 362 7.37 -29.44 4.82
N THR A 363 8.69 -29.42 4.60
CA THR A 363 9.64 -30.23 5.38
C THR A 363 9.87 -29.65 6.77
N ASN A 364 10.31 -28.40 6.87
CA ASN A 364 10.74 -27.81 8.14
C ASN A 364 9.57 -27.44 9.05
N LEU A 365 8.45 -26.95 8.49
CA LEU A 365 7.31 -26.50 9.31
C LEU A 365 6.30 -27.61 9.56
N LEU A 366 6.01 -28.44 8.54
CA LEU A 366 4.99 -29.48 8.61
C LEU A 366 5.54 -30.90 8.82
N GLY A 367 6.84 -31.12 8.71
CA GLY A 367 7.47 -32.43 8.94
C GLY A 367 7.26 -33.43 7.79
N TYR A 368 6.96 -32.96 6.59
CA TYR A 368 6.83 -33.84 5.43
C TYR A 368 8.21 -34.40 5.05
N THR A 369 8.26 -35.67 4.66
CA THR A 369 9.46 -36.25 4.05
C THR A 369 9.59 -35.76 2.61
N ARG A 370 10.82 -35.79 2.08
CA ARG A 370 11.07 -35.47 0.67
C ARG A 370 10.23 -36.34 -0.29
N GLU A 371 10.04 -37.61 0.05
CA GLU A 371 9.19 -38.53 -0.74
C GLU A 371 7.72 -38.08 -0.77
N GLN A 372 7.19 -37.58 0.36
CA GLN A 372 5.83 -37.02 0.40
C GLN A 372 5.74 -35.74 -0.44
N VAL A 373 6.74 -34.87 -0.39
CA VAL A 373 6.80 -33.66 -1.23
C VAL A 373 6.84 -34.03 -2.71
N GLU A 374 7.69 -34.97 -3.12
CA GLU A 374 7.78 -35.45 -4.51
C GLU A 374 6.46 -36.07 -4.99
N LYS A 375 5.73 -36.78 -4.11
CA LYS A 375 4.40 -37.31 -4.42
C LYS A 375 3.37 -36.21 -4.67
N LEU A 376 3.36 -35.16 -3.84
CA LEU A 376 2.47 -34.01 -4.00
C LEU A 376 2.79 -33.22 -5.27
N GLU A 377 4.07 -33.05 -5.59
CA GLU A 377 4.53 -32.37 -6.80
C GLU A 377 4.11 -33.13 -8.06
N LYS A 378 4.30 -34.47 -8.08
CA LYS A 378 3.82 -35.34 -9.18
C LYS A 378 2.29 -35.32 -9.34
N ALA A 379 1.55 -35.13 -8.25
CA ALA A 379 0.10 -35.03 -8.28
C ALA A 379 -0.40 -33.64 -8.76
N GLY A 380 0.50 -32.66 -8.93
CA GLY A 380 0.13 -31.29 -9.27
C GLY A 380 -0.48 -30.50 -8.11
N THR A 381 -0.48 -31.06 -6.89
CA THR A 381 -0.98 -30.38 -5.68
C THR A 381 -0.10 -29.20 -5.30
N ILE A 382 1.19 -29.27 -5.60
CA ILE A 382 2.19 -28.24 -5.28
C ILE A 382 3.17 -28.04 -6.45
N VAL A 383 3.93 -26.95 -6.38
CA VAL A 383 5.10 -26.71 -7.25
C VAL A 383 6.29 -26.34 -6.38
N CYS A 384 7.46 -26.92 -6.66
CA CYS A 384 8.73 -26.52 -6.06
C CYS A 384 9.61 -25.84 -7.10
N TYR A 385 10.17 -24.68 -6.76
CA TYR A 385 11.20 -24.04 -7.57
C TYR A 385 12.51 -24.85 -7.50
N ARG A 386 13.22 -25.00 -8.62
CA ARG A 386 14.43 -25.84 -8.73
C ARG A 386 15.69 -25.09 -9.23
N GLY A 387 15.64 -23.75 -9.31
CA GLY A 387 16.73 -22.93 -9.86
C GLY A 387 16.50 -22.56 -11.31
#